data_AF-A0A7L2SQQ7-F1
#
_entry.id   AF-A0A7L2SQQ7-F1
#
_cell.length_a   1.000
_cell.length_b   1.000
_cell.length_c   1.000
_cell.angle_alpha   90.00
_cell.angle_beta   90.00
_cell.angle_gamma   90.00
#
_symmetry.space_group_name_H-M   'P 1'
#
loop_
_entity.id
_entity.type
_entity.pdbx_description
1 polymer ?
#
loop_
_entity_poly.entity_id
_entity_poly.type
_entity_poly.pdbx_seq_one_letter_code
_entity_poly.pdbx_strand_id
1 'polypeptide(L)'
;QFEPGESRVGVVQYSHDNTQELVAMGDANIDNIGALKQAVKNLQWIAGGTYTGEALQFTKDNLLRRFTSDKRVAIVITDGRSDTLRDPTPLNSLCDVTPVVSLGIGDIFRNPPNPDHLNDIACLGRPTRPGLSIQRDNYAELLDDTFLQNITSYVC
;
A
#
# COMPACT_ATOMS: atom_id res chain seq x y z
N GLN A 1 12.39 9.23 -8.87
CA GLN A 1 12.08 9.99 -10.09
C GLN A 1 11.34 9.12 -11.07
N PHE A 2 10.02 9.18 -10.88
CA PHE A 2 8.96 8.63 -11.70
C PHE A 2 8.51 9.73 -12.66
N GLU A 3 8.66 9.52 -13.98
CA GLU A 3 8.26 10.51 -14.97
C GLU A 3 6.77 10.34 -15.37
N PRO A 4 6.07 11.43 -15.72
CA PRO A 4 4.71 11.35 -16.26
C PRO A 4 4.64 10.44 -17.49
N GLY A 5 3.74 9.46 -17.46
CA GLY A 5 3.54 8.53 -18.58
C GLY A 5 4.49 7.34 -18.64
N GLU A 6 5.56 7.33 -17.84
CA GLU A 6 6.51 6.20 -17.78
C GLU A 6 6.26 5.27 -16.58
N SER A 7 5.38 5.68 -15.67
CA SER A 7 5.07 4.94 -14.45
C SER A 7 4.02 3.86 -14.68
N ARG A 8 4.24 2.70 -14.07
CA ARG A 8 3.30 1.57 -14.04
C ARG A 8 2.73 1.44 -12.64
N VAL A 9 1.41 1.23 -12.53
CA VAL A 9 0.72 1.14 -11.25
C VAL A 9 -0.02 -0.20 -11.16
N GLY A 10 -0.02 -0.78 -9.97
CA GLY A 10 -0.90 -1.88 -9.60
C GLY A 10 -1.44 -1.68 -8.20
N VAL A 11 -2.59 -2.28 -7.92
CA VAL A 11 -3.31 -2.19 -6.66
C VAL A 11 -3.59 -3.60 -6.17
N VAL A 12 -3.28 -3.84 -4.90
CA VAL A 12 -3.66 -5.05 -4.17
C VAL A 12 -4.66 -4.64 -3.10
N GLN A 13 -5.88 -5.15 -3.18
CA GLN A 13 -6.84 -5.10 -2.08
C GLN A 13 -6.65 -6.35 -1.21
N TYR A 14 -6.81 -6.23 0.11
CA TYR A 14 -6.67 -7.35 1.04
C TYR A 14 -7.64 -7.25 2.21
N SER A 15 -7.91 -8.39 2.86
CA SER A 15 -8.54 -8.42 4.20
C SER A 15 -7.90 -9.49 5.10
N HIS A 16 -8.36 -10.73 5.06
CA HIS A 16 -7.90 -11.89 5.84
C HIS A 16 -7.15 -12.92 4.99
N ASP A 17 -6.88 -14.08 5.59
CA ASP A 17 -6.15 -15.22 5.00
C ASP A 17 -6.52 -15.46 3.53
N ASN A 18 -5.51 -15.44 2.66
CA ASN A 18 -5.63 -15.72 1.23
C ASN A 18 -6.67 -14.86 0.47
N THR A 19 -7.04 -13.68 0.98
CA THR A 19 -8.01 -12.77 0.34
C THR A 19 -7.36 -11.53 -0.28
N GLN A 20 -6.46 -11.74 -1.24
CA GLN A 20 -5.83 -10.65 -2.00
C GLN A 20 -6.37 -10.60 -3.43
N GLU A 21 -6.78 -9.41 -3.87
CA GLU A 21 -7.19 -9.16 -5.27
C GLU A 21 -6.22 -8.17 -5.91
N LEU A 22 -5.69 -8.52 -7.08
CA LEU A 22 -4.68 -7.74 -7.81
C LEU A 22 -5.24 -7.23 -9.13
N VAL A 23 -5.15 -5.92 -9.32
CA VAL A 23 -5.35 -5.25 -10.62
C VAL A 23 -4.12 -4.43 -10.98
N ALA A 24 -3.56 -4.61 -12.17
CA ALA A 24 -2.32 -3.93 -12.54
C ALA A 24 -2.27 -3.48 -14.00
N MET A 25 -1.57 -2.38 -14.25
CA MET A 25 -1.23 -1.96 -15.61
C MET A 25 -0.38 -3.03 -16.30
N GLY A 26 -0.86 -3.51 -17.45
CA GLY A 26 -0.30 -4.64 -18.20
C GLY A 26 -1.15 -5.90 -18.16
N ASP A 27 -2.20 -5.95 -17.35
CA ASP A 27 -3.23 -6.99 -17.49
C ASP A 27 -3.97 -6.81 -18.84
N ALA A 28 -4.58 -7.88 -19.35
CA ALA A 28 -5.12 -7.98 -20.71
C ALA A 28 -6.14 -6.89 -21.11
N ASN A 29 -6.67 -6.11 -20.17
CA ASN A 29 -7.61 -5.00 -20.40
C ASN A 29 -7.25 -3.72 -19.61
N ILE A 30 -6.01 -3.59 -19.13
CA ILE A 30 -5.55 -2.47 -18.29
C ILE A 30 -4.26 -1.91 -18.89
N ASP A 31 -4.38 -1.20 -20.02
CA ASP A 31 -3.24 -0.62 -20.74
C ASP A 31 -2.96 0.85 -20.37
N ASN A 32 -3.89 1.51 -19.68
CA ASN A 32 -3.79 2.91 -19.28
C ASN A 32 -4.36 3.18 -17.88
N ILE A 33 -4.07 4.38 -17.36
CA ILE A 33 -4.50 4.79 -16.01
C ILE A 33 -6.03 4.86 -15.85
N GLY A 34 -6.76 5.18 -16.92
CA GLY A 34 -8.22 5.21 -16.92
C GLY A 34 -8.83 3.82 -16.74
N ALA A 35 -8.31 2.84 -17.50
CA ALA A 35 -8.70 1.44 -17.36
C ALA A 35 -8.37 0.88 -15.96
N LEU A 36 -7.20 1.23 -15.40
CA LEU A 36 -6.84 0.84 -14.04
C LEU A 36 -7.82 1.43 -13.01
N LYS A 37 -8.12 2.73 -13.11
CA LYS A 37 -9.11 3.38 -12.23
C LYS A 37 -10.47 2.70 -12.31
N GLN A 38 -10.91 2.28 -13.49
CA GLN A 38 -12.17 1.54 -13.64
C GLN A 38 -12.09 0.14 -13.02
N ALA A 39 -10.99 -0.59 -13.19
CA ALA A 39 -10.78 -1.89 -12.58
C ALA A 39 -10.79 -1.79 -11.04
N VAL A 40 -10.10 -0.80 -10.47
CA VAL A 40 -10.11 -0.53 -9.02
C VAL A 40 -11.51 -0.20 -8.52
N LYS A 41 -12.29 0.61 -9.25
CA LYS A 41 -13.69 0.91 -8.89
C LYS A 41 -14.60 -0.31 -8.88
N ASN A 42 -14.27 -1.35 -9.64
CA ASN A 42 -15.07 -2.56 -9.73
C ASN A 42 -14.73 -3.58 -8.63
N LEU A 43 -13.63 -3.39 -7.88
CA LEU A 43 -13.29 -4.23 -6.74
C LEU A 43 -14.42 -4.19 -5.72
N GLN A 44 -14.82 -5.37 -5.24
CA GLN A 44 -15.84 -5.48 -4.21
C GLN A 44 -15.17 -5.49 -2.85
N TRP A 45 -15.78 -4.81 -1.87
CA TRP A 45 -15.26 -4.79 -0.53
C TRP A 45 -15.19 -6.21 0.05
N ILE A 46 -14.01 -6.61 0.51
CA ILE A 46 -13.79 -7.90 1.18
C ILE A 46 -13.88 -7.66 2.68
N ALA A 47 -14.89 -8.25 3.31
CA ALA A 47 -15.03 -8.23 4.77
C ALA A 47 -14.08 -9.25 5.42
N GLY A 48 -13.58 -8.94 6.62
CA GLY A 48 -12.73 -9.87 7.35
C GLY A 48 -11.85 -9.19 8.39
N GLY A 49 -10.63 -9.70 8.52
CA GLY A 49 -9.55 -9.11 9.32
C GLY A 49 -8.62 -8.23 8.49
N THR A 50 -7.44 -7.97 9.05
CA THR A 50 -6.42 -7.10 8.45
C THR A 50 -5.08 -7.85 8.45
N TYR A 51 -4.85 -8.70 7.45
CA TYR A 51 -3.68 -9.57 7.31
C TYR A 51 -2.65 -8.84 6.44
N THR A 52 -2.08 -7.77 6.99
CA THR A 52 -1.20 -6.87 6.25
C THR A 52 0.13 -7.53 5.88
N GLY A 53 0.67 -8.41 6.73
CA GLY A 53 1.91 -9.13 6.44
C GLY A 53 1.77 -9.99 5.19
N GLU A 54 0.72 -10.79 5.12
CA GLU A 54 0.40 -11.60 3.94
C GLU A 54 0.18 -10.73 2.69
N ALA A 55 -0.52 -9.60 2.82
CA ALA A 55 -0.75 -8.69 1.70
C ALA A 55 0.57 -8.09 1.16
N LEU A 56 1.52 -7.77 2.03
CA LEU A 56 2.84 -7.27 1.66
C LEU A 56 3.67 -8.35 0.96
N GLN A 57 3.65 -9.58 1.48
CA GLN A 57 4.33 -10.71 0.85
C GLN A 57 3.70 -11.06 -0.51
N PHE A 58 2.38 -11.06 -0.61
CA PHE A 58 1.66 -11.24 -1.87
C PHE A 58 2.05 -10.15 -2.88
N THR A 59 2.12 -8.88 -2.46
CA THR A 59 2.53 -7.75 -3.30
C THR A 59 3.93 -7.96 -3.86
N LYS A 60 4.88 -8.38 -3.01
CA LYS A 60 6.24 -8.71 -3.41
C LYS A 60 6.26 -9.78 -4.49
N ASP A 61 5.55 -10.88 -4.28
CA ASP A 61 5.65 -12.08 -5.11
C ASP A 61 4.85 -11.97 -6.42
N ASN A 62 3.74 -11.22 -6.41
CA ASN A 62 2.78 -11.22 -7.52
C ASN A 62 2.69 -9.91 -8.28
N LEU A 63 2.91 -8.76 -7.63
CA LEU A 63 2.85 -7.44 -8.28
C LEU A 63 4.24 -6.93 -8.63
N LEU A 64 5.13 -6.79 -7.64
CA LEU A 64 6.43 -6.13 -7.87
C LEU A 64 7.31 -6.91 -8.85
N ARG A 65 7.19 -8.24 -8.92
CA ARG A 65 7.91 -9.06 -9.92
C ARG A 65 7.48 -8.79 -11.36
N ARG A 66 6.30 -8.19 -11.60
CA ARG A 66 5.82 -7.83 -12.95
C ARG A 66 6.49 -6.58 -13.50
N PHE A 67 7.07 -5.74 -12.64
CA PHE A 67 7.69 -4.49 -13.04
C PHE A 67 9.19 -4.69 -13.23
N THR A 68 9.69 -4.38 -14.43
CA THR A 68 11.11 -4.57 -14.79
C THR A 68 12.03 -3.52 -14.18
N SER A 69 11.52 -2.33 -13.87
CA SER A 69 12.28 -1.26 -13.21
C SER A 69 12.45 -1.57 -11.73
N ASP A 70 13.65 -1.40 -11.17
CA ASP A 70 13.90 -1.48 -9.72
C ASP A 70 13.55 -0.18 -8.98
N LYS A 71 13.19 0.89 -9.71
CA LYS A 71 12.61 2.11 -9.13
C LYS A 71 11.14 1.86 -8.84
N ARG A 72 10.85 1.43 -7.61
CA ARG A 72 9.51 1.11 -7.12
C ARG A 72 9.27 1.84 -5.80
N VAL A 73 8.00 2.06 -5.48
CA VAL A 73 7.54 2.47 -4.16
C VAL A 73 6.26 1.70 -3.86
N ALA A 74 6.07 1.29 -2.61
CA ALA A 74 4.81 0.75 -2.15
C ALA A 74 4.09 1.79 -1.29
N ILE A 75 2.80 2.02 -1.53
CA ILE A 75 1.96 2.85 -0.67
C ILE A 75 0.91 1.92 -0.04
N VAL A 76 0.92 1.82 1.28
CA VAL A 76 0.04 0.94 2.04
C VAL A 76 -0.97 1.80 2.76
N ILE A 77 -2.25 1.66 2.42
CA ILE A 77 -3.35 2.37 3.07
C ILE A 77 -4.07 1.38 3.97
N THR A 78 -4.15 1.70 5.27
CA THR A 78 -4.70 0.80 6.30
C THR A 78 -5.09 1.58 7.55
N ASP A 79 -5.85 0.98 8.46
CA ASP A 79 -6.03 1.50 9.82
C ASP A 79 -4.85 1.17 10.75
N GLY A 80 -3.82 0.50 10.22
CA GLY A 80 -2.60 0.14 10.93
C GLY A 80 -2.78 -1.04 11.90
N ARG A 81 -3.99 -1.59 12.07
CA ARG A 81 -4.25 -2.65 13.06
C ARG A 81 -4.20 -4.01 12.41
N SER A 82 -3.02 -4.39 11.93
CA SER A 82 -2.81 -5.74 11.42
C SER A 82 -3.05 -6.80 12.50
N ASP A 83 -3.65 -7.92 12.12
CA ASP A 83 -3.89 -9.08 12.99
C ASP A 83 -2.67 -10.01 13.04
N THR A 84 -1.64 -9.57 13.73
CA THR A 84 -0.36 -10.30 13.82
C THR A 84 -0.43 -11.61 14.62
N LEU A 85 -1.56 -11.89 15.29
CA LEU A 85 -1.79 -13.17 15.96
C LEU A 85 -2.21 -14.26 14.98
N ARG A 86 -3.00 -13.90 13.95
CA ARG A 86 -3.50 -14.84 12.95
C ARG A 86 -2.74 -14.76 11.62
N ASP A 87 -2.14 -13.62 11.31
CA ASP A 87 -1.20 -13.42 10.21
C ASP A 87 0.24 -13.57 10.73
N PRO A 88 0.89 -14.71 10.51
CA PRO A 88 2.27 -14.94 10.97
C PRO A 88 3.31 -14.23 10.09
N THR A 89 2.90 -13.60 9.00
CA THR A 89 3.81 -12.98 8.05
C THR A 89 4.33 -11.64 8.59
N PRO A 90 5.65 -11.37 8.53
CA PRO A 90 6.20 -10.12 9.03
C PRO A 90 5.66 -8.88 8.30
N LEU A 91 5.35 -7.83 9.06
CA LEU A 91 4.92 -6.52 8.53
C LEU A 91 6.01 -5.78 7.75
N ASN A 92 7.25 -6.23 7.84
CA ASN A 92 8.41 -5.63 7.16
C ASN A 92 8.81 -6.37 5.87
N SER A 93 7.92 -7.19 5.30
CA SER A 93 8.20 -8.07 4.14
C SER A 93 8.66 -7.36 2.87
N LEU A 94 8.40 -6.06 2.74
CA LEU A 94 8.83 -5.21 1.62
C LEU A 94 10.11 -4.42 1.87
N CYS A 95 10.63 -4.37 3.09
CA CYS A 95 11.69 -3.42 3.46
C CYS A 95 13.01 -3.60 2.70
N ASP A 96 13.35 -4.83 2.34
CA ASP A 96 14.56 -5.12 1.56
C ASP A 96 14.32 -5.01 0.03
N VAL A 97 13.08 -4.75 -0.38
CA VAL A 97 12.65 -4.75 -1.79
C VAL A 97 12.45 -3.33 -2.31
N THR A 98 11.69 -2.50 -1.59
CA THR A 98 11.27 -1.18 -2.04
C THR A 98 11.01 -0.26 -0.85
N PRO A 99 11.21 1.07 -0.98
CA PRO A 99 10.67 2.02 -0.01
C PRO A 99 9.15 1.84 0.14
N VAL A 100 8.68 1.98 1.39
CA VAL A 100 7.26 1.82 1.73
C VAL A 100 6.75 3.09 2.40
N VAL A 101 5.65 3.62 1.90
CA VAL A 101 4.87 4.69 2.55
C VAL A 101 3.66 4.03 3.21
N SER A 102 3.60 4.02 4.54
CA SER A 102 2.41 3.57 5.27
C SER A 102 1.51 4.75 5.60
N LEU A 103 0.25 4.65 5.22
CA LEU A 103 -0.80 5.62 5.49
C LEU A 103 -1.84 5.00 6.41
N GLY A 104 -1.73 5.35 7.69
CA GLY A 104 -2.68 5.02 8.73
C GLY A 104 -3.90 5.93 8.67
N ILE A 105 -5.10 5.37 8.66
CA ILE A 105 -6.34 6.14 8.68
C ILE A 105 -7.17 5.76 9.89
N GLY A 106 -7.59 6.75 10.66
CA GLY A 106 -8.50 6.57 11.79
C GLY A 106 -9.80 5.90 11.35
N ASP A 107 -10.36 5.07 12.23
CA ASP A 107 -11.61 4.39 11.94
C ASP A 107 -12.83 5.27 12.23
N ILE A 108 -14.01 4.76 11.87
CA ILE A 108 -15.30 5.45 12.11
C ILE A 108 -15.61 5.66 13.60
N PHE A 109 -14.91 4.96 14.50
CA PHE A 109 -15.02 5.07 15.94
C PHE A 109 -13.99 6.03 16.54
N ARG A 110 -13.22 6.73 15.68
CA ARG A 110 -12.14 7.66 16.06
C ARG A 110 -11.02 7.01 16.86
N ASN A 111 -10.85 5.70 16.73
CA ASN A 111 -9.66 5.07 17.25
C ASN A 111 -8.49 5.44 16.31
N PRO A 112 -7.34 5.89 16.84
CA PRO A 112 -6.19 6.19 16.01
C PRO A 112 -5.63 4.91 15.39
N PRO A 113 -4.90 5.01 14.27
CA PRO A 113 -4.13 3.89 13.75
C PRO A 113 -3.11 3.37 14.75
N ASN A 114 -2.70 2.09 14.63
CA ASN A 114 -1.61 1.58 15.44
C ASN A 114 -0.26 2.07 14.87
N PRO A 115 0.48 2.96 15.58
CA PRO A 115 1.71 3.55 15.05
C PRO A 115 2.85 2.53 14.93
N ASP A 116 2.93 1.54 15.81
CA ASP A 116 4.04 0.57 15.82
C ASP A 116 3.97 -0.32 14.58
N HIS A 117 2.77 -0.84 14.28
CA HIS A 117 2.54 -1.63 13.06
C HIS A 117 2.78 -0.79 11.80
N LEU A 118 2.35 0.47 11.76
CA LEU A 118 2.64 1.36 10.63
C LEU A 118 4.14 1.61 10.46
N ASN A 119 4.86 1.82 11.55
CA ASN A 119 6.31 2.03 11.53
C ASN A 119 7.06 0.80 11.04
N ASP A 120 6.59 -0.40 11.40
CA ASP A 120 7.12 -1.67 10.88
C ASP A 120 6.85 -1.83 9.38
N ILE A 121 5.63 -1.52 8.92
CA ILE A 121 5.26 -1.51 7.50
C ILE A 121 6.13 -0.53 6.71
N ALA A 122 6.30 0.70 7.22
CA ALA A 122 7.14 1.74 6.63
C ALA A 122 8.64 1.54 6.85
N CYS A 123 9.06 0.42 7.45
CA CYS A 123 10.48 0.09 7.58
C CYS A 123 11.29 1.13 8.36
N LEU A 124 10.68 1.89 9.28
CA LEU A 124 11.37 3.01 9.94
C LEU A 124 12.55 2.56 10.81
N GLY A 125 12.53 1.33 11.30
CA GLY A 125 13.64 0.72 12.04
C GLY A 125 14.84 0.32 11.16
N ARG A 126 14.78 0.48 9.83
CA ARG A 126 15.85 0.07 8.90
C ARG A 126 16.74 1.26 8.51
N PRO A 127 18.07 1.14 8.63
CA PRO A 127 18.98 2.27 8.42
C PRO A 127 19.23 2.63 6.94
N THR A 128 19.00 1.69 6.02
CA THR A 128 19.42 1.85 4.61
C THR A 128 18.33 2.45 3.71
N ARG A 129 17.06 2.27 4.05
CA ARG A 129 15.89 2.70 3.27
C ARG A 129 14.70 2.97 4.19
N PRO A 130 14.78 3.97 5.09
CA PRO A 130 13.63 4.31 5.91
C PRO A 130 12.49 4.76 4.99
N GLY A 131 11.34 4.12 5.12
CA GLY A 131 10.13 4.55 4.45
C GLY A 131 9.53 5.79 5.11
N LEU A 132 8.23 5.97 4.96
CA LEU A 132 7.49 7.09 5.51
C LEU A 132 6.20 6.61 6.15
N SER A 133 5.97 6.94 7.42
CA SER A 133 4.73 6.62 8.13
C SER A 133 3.94 7.89 8.38
N ILE A 134 2.69 7.93 7.91
CA ILE A 134 1.79 9.06 8.04
C ILE A 134 0.45 8.58 8.59
N GLN A 135 -0.15 9.35 9.48
CA GLN A 135 -1.47 9.07 10.05
C GLN A 135 -2.44 10.20 9.70
N ARG A 136 -3.69 9.85 9.44
CA ARG A 136 -4.81 10.76 9.17
C ARG A 136 -6.00 10.35 10.02
N ASP A 137 -6.83 11.30 10.42
CA ASP A 137 -7.99 11.00 11.26
C ASP A 137 -9.10 10.35 10.45
N ASN A 138 -9.21 10.67 9.16
CA ASN A 138 -10.23 10.12 8.27
C ASN A 138 -9.84 10.17 6.78
N TYR A 139 -10.63 9.50 5.94
CA TYR A 139 -10.39 9.39 4.50
C TYR A 139 -10.51 10.71 3.73
N ALA A 140 -11.22 11.72 4.24
CA ALA A 140 -11.37 12.99 3.52
C ALA A 140 -10.04 13.75 3.42
N GLU A 141 -9.14 13.56 4.39
CA GLU A 141 -7.80 14.18 4.37
C GLU A 141 -6.90 13.63 3.26
N LEU A 142 -7.24 12.49 2.66
CA LEU A 142 -6.50 11.96 1.51
C LEU A 142 -6.74 12.78 0.23
N LEU A 143 -7.77 13.62 0.24
CA LEU A 143 -8.12 14.50 -0.87
C LEU A 143 -7.49 15.90 -0.71
N ASP A 144 -6.79 16.15 0.38
CA ASP A 144 -6.10 17.43 0.60
C ASP A 144 -4.92 17.59 -0.37
N ASP A 145 -4.88 18.71 -1.08
CA ASP A 145 -3.85 18.97 -2.09
C ASP A 145 -2.45 19.04 -1.46
N THR A 146 -2.33 19.60 -0.26
CA THR A 146 -1.04 19.70 0.44
C THR A 146 -0.54 18.30 0.81
N PHE A 147 -1.42 17.44 1.29
CA PHE A 147 -1.12 16.04 1.54
C PHE A 147 -0.67 15.32 0.28
N LEU A 148 -1.41 15.41 -0.82
CA LEU A 148 -1.06 14.78 -2.08
C LEU A 148 0.28 15.29 -2.63
N GLN A 149 0.55 16.59 -2.52
CA GLN A 149 1.83 17.20 -2.90
C GLN A 149 2.98 16.66 -2.05
N ASN A 150 2.81 16.53 -0.73
CA ASN A 150 3.84 16.01 0.17
C ASN A 150 4.19 14.56 -0.15
N ILE A 151 3.19 13.70 -0.38
CA ILE A 151 3.41 12.31 -0.79
C ILE A 151 4.12 12.26 -2.14
N THR A 152 3.66 13.06 -3.10
CA THR A 152 4.24 13.10 -4.46
C THR A 152 5.70 13.54 -4.41
N SER A 153 6.04 14.55 -3.60
CA SER A 153 7.41 15.04 -3.41
C SER A 153 8.35 14.00 -2.79
N TYR A 154 7.82 13.13 -1.91
CA TYR A 154 8.60 12.01 -1.38
C TYR A 154 8.82 10.89 -2.40
N VAL A 155 7.80 10.60 -3.22
CA VAL A 155 7.80 9.48 -4.17
C VAL A 155 8.59 9.80 -5.45
N CYS A 156 8.38 10.99 -6.01
CA CYS A 156 8.88 11.39 -7.33
C CYS A 156 10.24 12.05 -7.23
#